data_AF-A0A968VTE5-F1
#
_entry.id   AF-A0A968VTE5-F1
#
_cell.length_a   1.000
_cell.length_b   1.000
_cell.length_c   1.000
_cell.angle_alpha   90.00
_cell.angle_beta   90.00
_cell.angle_gamma   90.00
#
_symmetry.space_group_name_H-M   'P 1'
#
loop_
_entity.id
_entity.type
_entity.pdbx_description
1 polymer ?
#
loop_
_entity_poly.entity_id
_entity_poly.type
_entity_poly.pdbx_seq_one_letter_code
_entity_poly.pdbx_strand_id
1 'polypeptide(L)'
;MAEKVAAPEKIQPQQRQKERAKEIRREKKQAERGPRFFYPEPVQEALVYFKDNGFPLDPPELADLVNAKKILSRVFHPDKGGSHEEAITLNQNYEILLEYLER
;
A
#
# COMPACT_ATOMS: atom_id res chain seq x y z
N MET A 1 20.63 -20.11 -47.04
CA MET A 1 21.64 -19.67 -46.04
C MET A 1 21.42 -18.16 -45.88
N ALA A 2 20.71 -17.71 -44.85
CA ALA A 2 21.24 -17.05 -43.63
C ALA A 2 22.13 -15.83 -43.97
N GLU A 3 21.98 -14.60 -43.47
CA GLU A 3 21.57 -14.11 -42.15
C GLU A 3 21.30 -12.57 -42.18
N LYS A 4 20.70 -12.11 -41.07
CA LYS A 4 20.14 -10.81 -40.67
C LYS A 4 21.06 -9.59 -40.77
N VAL A 5 20.46 -8.39 -40.81
CA VAL A 5 20.69 -7.34 -39.80
C VAL A 5 19.52 -6.34 -39.78
N ALA A 6 18.66 -6.47 -38.78
CA ALA A 6 17.65 -5.47 -38.44
C ALA A 6 18.33 -4.32 -37.68
N ALA A 7 18.07 -3.08 -38.11
CA ALA A 7 18.57 -1.88 -37.46
C ALA A 7 17.98 -1.73 -36.04
N PRO A 8 18.77 -1.33 -35.03
CA PRO A 8 18.24 -1.07 -33.69
C PRO A 8 17.45 0.24 -33.67
N GLU A 9 16.15 0.16 -33.40
CA GLU A 9 15.31 1.30 -33.07
C GLU A 9 15.89 2.02 -31.84
N LYS A 10 16.46 3.21 -32.07
CA LYS A 10 16.89 4.11 -31.00
C LYS A 10 15.65 4.69 -30.31
N ILE A 11 15.19 4.01 -29.26
CA ILE A 11 14.13 4.48 -28.38
C ILE A 11 14.63 5.75 -27.67
N GLN A 12 14.06 6.90 -28.02
CA GLN A 12 14.45 8.20 -27.48
C GLN A 12 14.11 8.30 -25.98
N PRO A 13 15.03 8.80 -25.13
CA PRO A 13 14.85 8.85 -23.67
C PRO A 13 13.67 9.72 -23.21
N GLN A 14 13.18 10.64 -24.05
CA GLN A 14 12.03 11.51 -23.75
C GLN A 14 10.68 10.75 -23.71
N GLN A 15 10.55 9.62 -24.41
CA GLN A 15 9.31 8.83 -24.37
C GLN A 15 9.17 8.10 -23.02
N ARG A 16 10.29 7.59 -22.48
CA ARG A 16 10.32 6.88 -21.19
C ARG A 16 9.83 7.73 -20.01
N GLN A 17 10.11 9.03 -20.03
CA GLN A 17 9.66 9.94 -18.97
C GLN A 17 8.15 10.20 -19.02
N LYS A 18 7.58 10.32 -20.22
CA LYS A 18 6.13 10.54 -20.41
C LYS A 18 5.30 9.32 -20.04
N GLU A 19 5.84 8.12 -20.21
CA GLU A 19 5.17 6.87 -19.83
C GLU A 19 5.12 6.69 -18.30
N ARG A 20 6.23 6.95 -17.59
CA ARG A 20 6.26 6.89 -16.11
C ARG A 20 5.25 7.84 -15.46
N ALA A 21 5.09 9.05 -15.98
CA ALA A 21 4.13 10.01 -15.45
C ALA A 21 2.66 9.58 -15.65
N LYS A 22 2.37 8.77 -16.67
CA LYS A 22 1.03 8.21 -16.93
C LYS A 22 0.73 7.01 -16.06
N GLU A 23 1.75 6.23 -15.71
CA GLU A 23 1.64 5.07 -14.82
C GLU A 23 1.33 5.51 -13.38
N ILE A 24 2.11 6.45 -12.84
CA ILE A 24 1.88 7.02 -11.49
C ILE A 24 0.49 7.66 -11.37
N ARG A 25 -0.02 8.29 -12.45
CA ARG A 25 -1.38 8.87 -12.47
C ARG A 25 -2.48 7.82 -12.60
N ARG A 26 -2.20 6.66 -13.21
CA ARG A 26 -3.17 5.56 -13.31
C ARG A 26 -3.27 4.79 -12.01
N GLU A 27 -2.16 4.57 -11.32
CA GLU A 27 -2.14 3.95 -9.99
C GLU A 27 -2.94 4.78 -8.97
N LYS A 28 -2.74 6.11 -8.96
CA LYS A 28 -3.54 7.01 -8.11
C LYS A 28 -5.04 7.00 -8.42
N LYS A 29 -5.43 6.82 -9.68
CA LYS A 29 -6.85 6.77 -10.11
C LYS A 29 -7.51 5.41 -9.88
N GLN A 30 -6.73 4.34 -9.74
CA GLN A 30 -7.27 2.99 -9.52
C GLN A 30 -7.53 2.70 -8.03
N ALA A 31 -6.91 3.47 -7.12
CA ALA A 31 -7.21 3.47 -5.69
C ALA A 31 -8.61 4.01 -5.34
N GLU A 32 -9.25 4.78 -6.23
CA GLU A 32 -10.58 5.40 -5.99
C GLU A 32 -11.80 4.47 -6.20
N ARG A 33 -11.62 3.14 -6.32
CA ARG A 33 -12.72 2.20 -6.67
C ARG A 33 -13.04 1.15 -5.60
N GLY A 34 -12.89 1.50 -4.33
CA GLY A 34 -13.53 0.76 -3.22
C GLY A 34 -14.96 1.27 -2.93
N PRO A 35 -15.83 0.47 -2.29
CA PRO A 35 -17.16 0.93 -1.87
C PRO A 35 -17.04 2.21 -1.02
N ARG A 36 -17.83 3.23 -1.36
CA ARG A 36 -17.83 4.55 -0.69
C ARG A 36 -18.47 4.47 0.70
N PHE A 37 -17.84 3.77 1.63
CA PHE A 37 -17.96 4.17 3.03
C PHE A 37 -17.09 5.42 3.18
N PHE A 38 -17.71 6.57 3.43
CA PHE A 38 -16.99 7.81 3.70
C PHE A 38 -16.35 7.72 5.08
N TYR A 39 -15.29 6.94 5.20
CA TYR A 39 -14.44 6.96 6.39
C TYR A 39 -13.73 8.32 6.49
N PRO A 40 -13.46 8.84 7.70
CA PRO A 40 -12.55 9.96 7.87
C PRO A 40 -11.21 9.69 7.20
N GLU A 41 -10.55 10.73 6.68
CA GLU A 41 -9.21 10.64 6.06
C GLU A 41 -8.22 9.76 6.84
N PRO A 42 -8.01 9.94 8.17
CA PRO A 42 -7.05 9.11 8.91
C PRO A 42 -7.44 7.63 8.94
N VAL A 43 -8.74 7.31 8.96
CA VAL A 43 -9.24 5.93 8.93
C VAL A 43 -8.98 5.31 7.56
N GLN A 44 -9.19 6.06 6.47
CA GLN A 44 -8.87 5.58 5.13
C GLN A 44 -7.38 5.26 4.97
N GLU A 45 -6.51 6.15 5.44
CA GLU A 45 -5.06 5.94 5.39
C GLU A 45 -4.66 4.68 6.19
N ALA A 46 -5.23 4.49 7.37
CA ALA A 46 -4.98 3.30 8.17
C ALA A 46 -5.48 2.01 7.50
N LEU A 47 -6.68 2.04 6.90
CA LEU A 47 -7.20 0.90 6.13
C LEU A 47 -6.30 0.55 4.94
N VAL A 48 -5.79 1.55 4.22
CA VAL A 48 -4.83 1.36 3.13
C VAL A 48 -3.52 0.78 3.66
N TYR A 49 -3.01 1.28 4.78
CA TYR A 49 -1.79 0.75 5.41
C TYR A 49 -1.90 -0.74 5.72
N PHE A 50 -2.98 -1.17 6.38
CA PHE A 50 -3.19 -2.60 6.66
C PHE A 50 -3.38 -3.41 5.38
N LYS A 51 -4.08 -2.88 4.38
CA LYS A 51 -4.28 -3.53 3.08
C LYS A 51 -2.96 -3.74 2.33
N ASP A 52 -2.09 -2.74 2.29
CA ASP A 52 -0.76 -2.83 1.67
C ASP A 52 0.14 -3.85 2.38
N ASN A 53 -0.12 -4.06 3.69
CA ASN A 53 0.52 -5.08 4.51
C ASN A 53 -0.16 -6.47 4.45
N GLY A 54 -1.14 -6.65 3.55
CA GLY A 54 -1.82 -7.93 3.33
C GLY A 54 -3.03 -8.19 4.23
N PHE A 55 -3.50 -7.19 4.97
CA PHE A 55 -4.66 -7.25 5.87
C PHE A 55 -5.75 -6.28 5.38
N PRO A 56 -6.61 -6.68 4.43
CA PRO A 56 -7.72 -5.85 3.99
C PRO A 56 -8.80 -5.79 5.08
N LEU A 57 -8.78 -4.74 5.90
CA LEU A 57 -9.72 -4.52 7.01
C LEU A 57 -10.95 -3.71 6.56
N ASP A 58 -11.56 -4.02 5.41
CA ASP A 58 -12.74 -3.30 4.89
C ASP A 58 -13.95 -4.25 4.79
N PRO A 59 -14.94 -4.16 5.72
CA PRO A 59 -15.04 -3.20 6.83
C PRO A 59 -14.09 -3.52 8.00
N PRO A 60 -13.70 -2.53 8.83
CA PRO A 60 -12.84 -2.78 9.97
C PRO A 60 -13.61 -3.51 11.07
N GLU A 61 -13.04 -4.61 11.56
CA GLU A 61 -13.54 -5.35 12.71
C GLU A 61 -12.45 -5.46 13.78
N LEU A 62 -12.85 -5.39 15.07
CA LEU A 62 -11.90 -5.38 16.18
C LEU A 62 -11.04 -6.65 16.23
N ALA A 63 -11.65 -7.82 15.95
CA ALA A 63 -10.94 -9.10 15.97
C ALA A 63 -9.84 -9.17 14.90
N ASP A 64 -10.15 -8.72 13.68
CA ASP A 64 -9.20 -8.71 12.57
C ASP A 64 -8.10 -7.67 12.77
N LEU A 65 -8.45 -6.49 13.31
CA LEU A 65 -7.49 -5.45 13.66
C LEU A 65 -6.46 -5.93 14.69
N VAL A 66 -6.91 -6.61 15.75
CA VAL A 66 -6.04 -7.18 16.79
C VAL A 66 -5.13 -8.27 16.20
N ASN A 67 -5.68 -9.12 15.32
CA ASN A 67 -4.90 -10.17 14.68
C ASN A 67 -3.84 -9.60 13.72
N ALA A 68 -4.22 -8.63 12.90
CA ALA A 68 -3.32 -7.93 11.98
C ALA A 68 -2.18 -7.26 12.74
N LYS A 69 -2.48 -6.51 13.82
CA LYS A 69 -1.45 -5.91 14.68
C LYS A 69 -0.49 -6.95 15.23
N LYS A 70 -1.00 -8.08 15.73
CA LYS A 70 -0.17 -9.14 16.33
C LYS A 70 0.78 -9.75 15.30
N ILE A 71 0.32 -9.97 14.07
CA ILE A 71 1.15 -10.53 13.00
C ILE A 71 2.20 -9.50 12.57
N LEU A 72 1.79 -8.27 12.29
CA LEU A 72 2.69 -7.22 11.83
C LEU A 72 3.71 -6.82 12.90
N SER A 73 3.34 -6.84 14.18
CA SER A 73 4.27 -6.58 15.29
C SER A 73 5.41 -7.61 15.35
N ARG A 74 5.16 -8.85 14.90
CA ARG A 74 6.21 -9.87 14.79
C ARG A 74 7.09 -9.64 13.57
N VAL A 75 6.52 -9.15 12.47
CA VAL A 75 7.24 -8.85 11.23
C VAL A 75 8.14 -7.63 11.42
N PHE A 76 7.60 -6.55 12.00
CA PHE A 76 8.32 -5.30 12.26
C PHE A 76 9.24 -5.33 13.48
N HIS A 77 9.40 -6.49 14.12
CA HIS A 77 10.31 -6.62 15.23
C HIS A 77 11.77 -6.52 14.72
N PRO A 78 12.65 -5.73 15.35
CA PRO A 78 14.03 -5.53 14.90
C PRO A 78 14.83 -6.84 14.79
N ASP A 79 14.54 -7.79 15.69
CA ASP A 79 15.14 -9.14 15.67
C ASP A 79 14.81 -9.96 14.41
N LYS A 80 13.74 -9.59 13.68
CA LYS A 80 13.30 -10.26 12.44
C LYS A 80 13.54 -9.44 11.18
N GLY A 81 14.30 -8.36 11.28
CA GLY A 81 14.61 -7.48 10.16
C GLY A 81 13.61 -6.35 9.93
N GLY A 82 12.68 -6.13 10.87
CA GLY A 82 11.85 -4.92 10.90
C GLY A 82 12.56 -3.72 11.52
N SER A 83 11.90 -2.58 11.49
CA SER A 83 12.43 -1.31 12.02
C SER A 83 11.58 -0.76 13.17
N HIS A 84 12.22 -0.04 14.08
CA HIS A 84 11.51 0.66 15.15
C HIS A 84 10.45 1.64 14.60
N GLU A 85 10.76 2.30 13.49
CA GLU A 85 9.84 3.21 12.79
C GLU A 85 8.57 2.49 12.31
N GLU A 86 8.70 1.28 11.72
CA GLU A 86 7.57 0.48 11.27
C GLU A 86 6.67 0.04 12.44
N ALA A 87 7.27 -0.28 13.59
CA ALA A 87 6.51 -0.60 14.80
C ALA A 87 5.74 0.60 15.35
N ILE A 88 6.30 1.82 15.26
CA ILE A 88 5.60 3.06 15.61
C ILE A 88 4.44 3.29 14.66
N THR A 89 4.68 3.22 13.34
CA THR A 89 3.65 3.41 12.31
C THR A 89 2.52 2.39 12.44
N LEU A 90 2.83 1.12 12.73
CA LEU A 90 1.83 0.09 13.01
C LEU A 90 0.94 0.47 14.20
N ASN A 91 1.52 0.95 15.29
CA ASN A 91 0.75 1.34 16.48
C ASN A 91 -0.15 2.54 16.19
N GLN A 92 0.35 3.57 15.49
CA GLN A 92 -0.45 4.74 15.12
C GLN A 92 -1.68 4.37 14.28
N ASN A 93 -1.49 3.57 13.22
CA ASN A 93 -2.61 3.12 12.38
C ASN A 93 -3.58 2.22 13.13
N TYR A 94 -3.08 1.39 14.05
CA TYR A 94 -3.92 0.58 14.93
C TYR A 94 -4.78 1.44 15.86
N GLU A 95 -4.21 2.47 16.48
CA GLU A 95 -4.94 3.36 17.39
C GLU A 95 -6.04 4.13 16.66
N ILE A 96 -5.76 4.65 15.45
CA ILE A 96 -6.76 5.34 14.62
C ILE A 96 -7.98 4.44 14.34
N LEU A 97 -7.74 3.18 13.95
CA LEU A 97 -8.83 2.24 13.67
C LEU A 97 -9.55 1.79 14.94
N LEU A 98 -8.83 1.65 16.06
CA LEU A 98 -9.42 1.31 17.35
C LEU A 98 -10.36 2.43 17.83
N GLU A 99 -9.91 3.68 17.81
CA GLU A 99 -10.73 4.85 18.17
C GLU A 99 -11.96 4.98 17.27
N TYR A 100 -11.86 4.58 15.99
CA TYR A 100 -13.00 4.56 15.09
C TYR A 100 -14.01 3.46 15.44
N LEU A 101 -13.56 2.30 15.90
CA LEU A 101 -14.43 1.16 16.27
C LEU A 101 -15.06 1.30 17.66
N GLU A 102 -14.43 2.04 18.56
CA GLU A 102 -14.93 2.30 19.92
C GLU A 102 -15.88 3.51 20.02
N ARG A 103 -16.07 4.23 18.90
CA ARG A 103 -17.01 5.36 18.78
C ARG A 103 -18.44 4.93 18.49
#